data_AF-A0A0D2IYG8-F1
#
_entry.id   AF-A0A0D2IYG8-F1
#
_cell.length_a   1.000
_cell.length_b   1.000
_cell.length_c   1.000
_cell.angle_alpha   90.00
_cell.angle_beta   90.00
_cell.angle_gamma   90.00
#
_symmetry.space_group_name_H-M   'P 1'
#
loop_
_entity.id
_entity.type
_entity.pdbx_description
1 polymer ?
#
loop_
_entity_poly.entity_id
_entity_poly.type
_entity_poly.pdbx_seq_one_letter_code
_entity_poly.pdbx_strand_id
1 'polypeptide(L)'
;MVIGLLILTSIPTVTGVAQAIHGQKKHKEREKDARRMQKFYIDVYCEAQSSRTREIHDKRLVLRDDRVWIGPHEALNPCKEGYVAEAFYIEYPDNERVPVPIGLVSQVRDDPPLLNWIYVDKDTMEIKYGNKSASIEHHVGPWDWTEDEEGITFDETEAFVAVEDPSTRQWQLYYDMDNDGLSRFVPKGRRKFQISLERTLIPGAEGGK
;
A
#
# COMPACT_ATOMS: atom_id res chain seq x y z
N MET A 1 74.97 -7.60 -22.45
CA MET A 1 74.26 -8.61 -21.63
C MET A 1 72.96 -7.96 -21.17
N VAL A 2 71.85 -8.49 -21.65
CA VAL A 2 70.48 -8.01 -21.38
C VAL A 2 69.91 -8.81 -20.19
N ILE A 3 68.82 -8.29 -19.64
CA ILE A 3 67.84 -8.88 -18.71
C ILE A 3 68.12 -8.46 -17.27
N GLY A 4 67.30 -7.64 -16.59
CA GLY A 4 65.91 -7.27 -16.84
C GLY A 4 65.18 -7.35 -15.49
N LEU A 5 64.92 -6.20 -14.90
CA LEU A 5 64.21 -6.03 -13.63
C LEU A 5 62.75 -6.48 -13.79
N LEU A 6 62.37 -7.61 -13.19
CA LEU A 6 60.98 -8.05 -13.09
C LEU A 6 60.46 -7.71 -11.69
N ILE A 7 59.81 -6.55 -11.58
CA ILE A 7 58.93 -6.23 -10.45
C ILE A 7 57.62 -6.94 -10.71
N LEU A 8 57.39 -8.08 -10.05
CA LEU A 8 56.08 -8.74 -10.01
C LEU A 8 55.17 -7.94 -9.08
N THR A 9 54.45 -6.95 -9.62
CA THR A 9 53.28 -6.39 -8.95
C THR A 9 52.11 -7.36 -9.19
N SER A 10 51.94 -8.32 -8.29
CA SER A 10 50.69 -9.07 -8.20
C SER A 10 49.58 -8.10 -7.80
N ILE A 11 48.63 -7.85 -8.69
CA ILE A 11 47.34 -7.24 -8.34
C ILE A 11 46.40 -8.41 -8.01
N PRO A 12 46.02 -8.66 -6.75
CA PRO A 12 45.05 -9.69 -6.45
C PRO A 12 43.66 -9.24 -6.89
N THR A 13 43.17 -9.83 -7.97
CA THR A 13 41.77 -10.26 -8.21
C THR A 13 40.64 -9.41 -7.60
N VAL A 14 40.04 -8.52 -8.42
CA VAL A 14 38.83 -7.73 -8.12
C VAL A 14 37.52 -8.47 -8.46
N THR A 15 37.57 -9.76 -8.82
CA THR A 15 36.39 -10.52 -9.30
C THR A 15 35.45 -11.03 -8.20
N GLY A 16 35.93 -11.20 -6.95
CA GLY A 16 35.11 -11.74 -5.85
C GLY A 16 34.06 -10.76 -5.27
N VAL A 17 34.34 -9.45 -5.31
CA VAL A 17 33.47 -8.44 -4.69
C VAL A 17 32.21 -8.20 -5.53
N ALA A 18 32.31 -8.24 -6.86
CA ALA A 18 31.17 -8.04 -7.76
C ALA A 18 30.11 -9.15 -7.65
N GLN A 19 30.53 -10.41 -7.53
CA GLN A 19 29.62 -11.55 -7.35
C GLN A 19 28.94 -11.54 -5.98
N ALA A 20 29.65 -11.14 -4.92
CA ALA A 20 29.08 -10.97 -3.59
C ALA A 20 28.03 -9.85 -3.57
N ILE A 21 28.32 -8.70 -4.18
CA ILE A 21 27.35 -7.59 -4.30
C ILE A 21 26.12 -8.01 -5.11
N HIS A 22 26.29 -8.75 -6.20
CA HIS A 22 25.17 -9.25 -7.00
C HIS A 22 24.32 -10.27 -6.23
N GLY A 23 24.95 -11.19 -5.50
CA GLY A 23 24.26 -12.15 -4.63
C GLY A 23 23.52 -11.47 -3.48
N GLN A 24 24.12 -10.46 -2.84
CA GLN A 24 23.49 -9.63 -1.82
C GLN A 24 22.29 -8.87 -2.36
N LYS A 25 22.40 -8.27 -3.56
CA LYS A 25 21.29 -7.57 -4.21
C LYS A 25 20.11 -8.52 -4.48
N LYS A 26 20.39 -9.70 -5.04
CA LYS A 26 19.37 -10.73 -5.31
C LYS A 26 18.71 -11.27 -4.03
N HIS A 27 19.48 -11.40 -2.94
CA HIS A 27 18.93 -11.80 -1.64
C HIS A 27 17.99 -10.73 -1.09
N LYS A 28 18.42 -9.47 -1.09
CA LYS A 28 17.62 -8.32 -0.66
C LYS A 28 16.34 -8.15 -1.47
N GLU A 29 16.41 -8.37 -2.79
CA GLU A 29 15.23 -8.35 -3.67
C GLU A 29 14.23 -9.42 -3.26
N ARG A 30 14.69 -10.67 -3.05
CA ARG A 30 13.83 -11.77 -2.59
C ARG A 30 13.22 -11.53 -1.22
N GLU A 31 13.99 -10.98 -0.28
CA GLU A 31 13.48 -10.62 1.05
C GLU A 31 12.44 -9.51 0.96
N LYS A 32 12.67 -8.51 0.11
CA LYS A 32 11.69 -7.45 -0.15
C LYS A 32 10.40 -8.01 -0.75
N ASP A 33 10.51 -8.91 -1.73
CA ASP A 33 9.35 -9.54 -2.36
C ASP A 33 8.57 -10.41 -1.36
N ALA A 34 9.27 -11.16 -0.51
CA ALA A 34 8.65 -11.95 0.56
C ALA A 34 7.89 -11.06 1.56
N ARG A 35 8.47 -9.92 1.97
CA ARG A 35 7.79 -8.94 2.84
C ARG A 35 6.59 -8.31 2.18
N ARG A 36 6.63 -8.06 0.86
CA ARG A 36 5.48 -7.55 0.09
C ARG A 36 4.31 -8.51 0.06
N MET A 37 4.57 -9.82 0.11
CA MET A 37 3.54 -10.86 0.15
C MET A 37 2.95 -11.12 1.54
N GLN A 38 3.48 -10.50 2.61
CA GLN A 38 2.89 -10.66 3.94
C GLN A 38 1.55 -9.94 4.00
N LYS A 39 0.49 -10.65 4.41
CA LYS A 39 -0.83 -10.05 4.59
C LYS A 39 -0.84 -9.15 5.83
N PHE A 40 -1.54 -8.03 5.73
CA PHE A 40 -1.79 -7.11 6.82
C PHE A 40 -3.21 -6.57 6.78
N TYR A 41 -3.71 -6.15 7.92
CA TYR A 41 -4.84 -5.23 8.00
C TYR A 41 -4.37 -3.79 7.79
N ILE A 42 -5.29 -2.94 7.37
CA ILE A 42 -5.04 -1.50 7.25
C ILE A 42 -5.81 -0.77 8.34
N ASP A 43 -5.09 -0.13 9.24
CA ASP A 43 -5.64 0.61 10.37
C ASP A 43 -5.39 2.12 10.20
N VAL A 44 -6.29 2.93 10.76
CA VAL A 44 -6.30 4.39 10.59
C VAL A 44 -5.58 5.07 11.74
N TYR A 45 -4.52 5.81 11.41
CA TYR A 45 -3.83 6.67 12.34
C TYR A 45 -4.23 8.13 12.15
N CYS A 46 -4.49 8.83 13.24
CA CYS A 46 -4.79 10.26 13.21
C CYS A 46 -4.06 10.94 14.36
N GLU A 47 -3.02 11.71 14.04
CA GLU A 47 -2.20 12.42 15.03
C GLU A 47 -3.04 13.45 15.82
N ALA A 48 -3.95 14.13 15.15
CA ALA A 48 -4.78 15.16 15.76
C ALA A 48 -5.66 14.57 16.86
N GLN A 49 -5.41 14.96 18.12
CA GLN A 49 -6.17 14.50 19.28
C GLN A 49 -7.40 15.40 19.52
N SER A 50 -8.57 14.96 19.07
CA SER A 50 -9.85 15.62 19.29
C SER A 50 -10.95 14.59 19.56
N SER A 51 -12.07 15.02 20.14
CA SER A 51 -13.22 14.11 20.36
C SER A 51 -13.73 13.47 19.07
N ARG A 52 -13.57 14.17 17.94
CA ARG A 52 -14.05 13.74 16.62
C ARG A 52 -13.06 12.82 15.91
N THR A 53 -11.76 13.04 16.06
CA THR A 53 -10.73 12.18 15.45
C THR A 53 -10.61 10.85 16.18
N ARG A 54 -10.99 10.78 17.46
CA ARG A 54 -11.20 9.50 18.18
C ARG A 54 -12.27 8.61 17.55
N GLU A 55 -13.17 9.17 16.74
CA GLU A 55 -14.17 8.36 16.01
C GLU A 55 -13.56 7.63 14.80
N ILE A 56 -12.35 7.98 14.38
CA ILE A 56 -11.68 7.38 13.21
C ILE A 56 -10.32 6.74 13.54
N HIS A 57 -9.65 7.21 14.59
CA HIS A 57 -8.38 6.67 15.03
C HIS A 57 -8.52 5.22 15.51
N ASP A 58 -7.47 4.43 15.25
CA ASP A 58 -7.34 2.99 15.51
C ASP A 58 -8.38 2.12 14.81
N LYS A 59 -9.19 2.67 13.91
CA LYS A 59 -10.20 1.88 13.20
C LYS A 59 -9.62 1.17 12.00
N ARG A 60 -10.27 0.07 11.61
CA ARG A 60 -9.83 -0.78 10.51
C ARG A 60 -10.58 -0.50 9.22
N LEU A 61 -9.90 -0.60 8.08
CA LEU A 61 -10.53 -0.47 6.79
C LEU A 61 -11.36 -1.71 6.41
N VAL A 62 -12.54 -1.45 5.87
CA VAL A 62 -13.47 -2.46 5.35
C VAL A 62 -13.89 -2.10 3.92
N LEU A 63 -14.12 -3.13 3.12
CA LEU A 63 -14.45 -3.07 1.70
C LEU A 63 -15.95 -3.31 1.55
N ARG A 64 -16.67 -2.33 1.00
CA ARG A 64 -18.12 -2.41 0.79
C ARG A 64 -18.54 -1.51 -0.37
N ASP A 65 -19.42 -2.01 -1.24
CA ASP A 65 -20.03 -1.26 -2.34
C ASP A 65 -18.97 -0.58 -3.24
N ASP A 66 -17.93 -1.34 -3.62
CA ASP A 66 -16.79 -0.91 -4.46
C ASP A 66 -15.93 0.23 -3.87
N ARG A 67 -16.15 0.58 -2.60
CA ARG A 67 -15.46 1.67 -1.89
C ARG A 67 -14.74 1.15 -0.64
N VAL A 68 -13.75 1.93 -0.18
CA VAL A 68 -13.04 1.67 1.08
C VAL A 68 -13.61 2.54 2.20
N TRP A 69 -14.11 1.89 3.24
CA TRP A 69 -14.74 2.52 4.41
C TRP A 69 -13.92 2.29 5.67
N ILE A 70 -14.10 3.16 6.66
CA ILE A 70 -13.54 2.99 8.00
C ILE A 70 -14.58 2.26 8.85
N GLY A 71 -14.29 1.00 9.17
CA GLY A 71 -15.13 0.12 9.98
C GLY A 71 -14.83 0.22 11.48
N PRO A 72 -15.22 -0.79 12.29
CA PRO A 72 -14.94 -0.77 13.72
C PRO A 72 -13.46 -1.03 14.02
N HIS A 73 -13.03 -0.67 15.23
CA HIS A 73 -11.73 -1.06 15.76
C HIS A 73 -11.60 -2.58 15.80
N GLU A 74 -10.43 -3.11 15.43
CA GLU A 74 -10.13 -4.56 15.42
C GLU A 74 -11.15 -5.41 14.65
N ALA A 75 -11.71 -4.90 13.55
CA ALA A 75 -12.63 -5.67 12.72
C ALA A 75 -11.98 -6.97 12.20
N LEU A 76 -12.75 -8.07 12.17
CA LEU A 76 -12.35 -9.36 11.60
C LEU A 76 -13.44 -9.89 10.65
N ASN A 77 -13.05 -10.66 9.65
CA ASN A 77 -14.00 -11.34 8.77
C ASN A 77 -14.64 -12.55 9.49
N PRO A 78 -15.98 -12.75 9.36
CA PRO A 78 -16.95 -11.91 8.67
C PRO A 78 -17.35 -10.66 9.49
N CYS A 79 -17.39 -9.49 8.85
CA CYS A 79 -17.82 -8.24 9.48
C CYS A 79 -19.12 -7.70 8.83
N LYS A 80 -20.02 -7.12 9.65
CA LYS A 80 -21.31 -6.58 9.18
C LYS A 80 -21.17 -5.29 8.37
N GLU A 81 -20.08 -4.56 8.57
CA GLU A 81 -19.87 -3.25 7.94
C GLU A 81 -19.20 -3.33 6.55
N GLY A 82 -18.70 -4.50 6.19
CA GLY A 82 -17.96 -4.77 4.95
C GLY A 82 -16.98 -5.91 5.15
N TYR A 83 -16.31 -6.33 4.08
CA TYR A 83 -15.23 -7.32 4.17
C TYR A 83 -13.96 -6.61 4.67
N VAL A 84 -13.36 -7.08 5.76
CA VAL A 84 -12.15 -6.49 6.33
C VAL A 84 -11.01 -6.60 5.32
N ALA A 85 -10.34 -5.48 5.05
CA ALA A 85 -9.25 -5.44 4.10
C ALA A 85 -8.05 -6.24 4.62
N GLU A 86 -7.84 -7.43 4.06
CA GLU A 86 -6.63 -8.24 4.23
C GLU A 86 -5.74 -7.99 3.02
N ALA A 87 -4.82 -7.03 3.13
CA ALA A 87 -4.08 -6.49 2.02
C ALA A 87 -2.63 -7.02 1.97
N PHE A 88 -2.05 -7.01 0.78
CA PHE A 88 -0.63 -7.26 0.52
C PHE A 88 -0.22 -6.57 -0.78
N TYR A 89 1.09 -6.53 -1.06
CA TYR A 89 1.65 -5.83 -2.21
C TYR A 89 2.13 -6.83 -3.28
N ILE A 90 1.79 -6.58 -4.54
CA ILE A 90 2.30 -7.32 -5.70
C ILE A 90 2.41 -6.39 -6.90
N GLU A 91 3.18 -6.77 -7.92
CA GLU A 91 3.22 -6.03 -9.18
C GLU A 91 1.82 -5.94 -9.80
N TYR A 92 1.41 -4.72 -10.17
CA TYR A 92 0.17 -4.53 -10.90
C TYR A 92 0.32 -5.11 -12.31
N PRO A 93 -0.63 -5.92 -12.81
CA PRO A 93 -0.47 -6.70 -14.04
C PRO A 93 -0.68 -5.85 -15.30
N ASP A 94 0.05 -4.74 -15.43
CA ASP A 94 0.02 -3.82 -16.57
C ASP A 94 1.43 -3.61 -17.12
N ASN A 95 1.73 -4.35 -18.19
CA ASN A 95 3.02 -4.31 -18.85
C ASN A 95 3.19 -3.08 -19.76
N GLU A 96 2.14 -2.29 -19.99
CA GLU A 96 2.23 -1.06 -20.78
C GLU A 96 2.81 0.10 -19.96
N ARG A 97 2.61 0.07 -18.63
CA ARG A 97 3.22 1.02 -17.70
C ARG A 97 4.65 0.61 -17.36
N VAL A 98 5.59 1.50 -17.61
CA VAL A 98 7.02 1.29 -17.33
C VAL A 98 7.55 2.43 -16.46
N PRO A 99 8.08 2.15 -15.26
CA PRO A 99 8.15 0.84 -14.61
C PRO A 99 6.75 0.30 -14.23
N VAL A 100 6.64 -1.02 -14.10
CA VAL A 100 5.42 -1.67 -13.61
C VAL A 100 5.22 -1.25 -12.14
N PRO A 101 4.10 -0.60 -11.79
CA PRO A 101 3.89 -0.14 -10.42
C PRO A 101 3.60 -1.32 -9.49
N ILE A 102 3.96 -1.16 -8.22
CA ILE A 102 3.48 -2.04 -7.16
C ILE A 102 2.04 -1.64 -6.85
N GLY A 103 1.15 -2.63 -6.90
CA GLY A 103 -0.26 -2.51 -6.54
C GLY A 103 -0.52 -2.99 -5.12
N LEU A 104 -1.56 -2.44 -4.49
CA LEU A 104 -2.14 -2.95 -3.26
C LEU A 104 -3.33 -3.84 -3.61
N VAL A 105 -3.28 -5.09 -3.20
CA VAL A 105 -4.34 -6.07 -3.45
C VAL A 105 -4.93 -6.50 -2.12
N SER A 106 -6.24 -6.74 -2.08
CA SER A 106 -6.91 -7.26 -0.89
C SER A 106 -7.85 -8.40 -1.23
N GLN A 107 -7.95 -9.37 -0.31
CA GLN A 107 -9.02 -10.35 -0.34
C GLN A 107 -10.35 -9.65 -0.08
N VAL A 108 -11.38 -9.97 -0.86
CA VAL A 108 -12.73 -9.36 -0.75
C VAL A 108 -13.83 -10.39 -0.47
N ARG A 109 -13.47 -11.67 -0.49
CA ARG A 109 -14.35 -12.82 -0.28
C ARG A 109 -13.50 -14.05 0.03
N ASP A 110 -13.98 -14.90 0.93
CA ASP A 110 -13.28 -16.14 1.32
C ASP A 110 -13.55 -17.30 0.37
N ASP A 111 -14.81 -17.49 -0.04
CA ASP A 111 -15.22 -18.66 -0.83
C ASP A 111 -16.16 -18.28 -2.01
N PRO A 112 -15.73 -18.45 -3.28
CA PRO A 112 -14.34 -18.72 -3.66
C PRO A 112 -13.47 -17.49 -3.37
N PRO A 113 -12.18 -17.68 -3.04
CA PRO A 113 -11.29 -16.59 -2.70
C PRO A 113 -11.19 -15.63 -3.89
N LEU A 114 -11.44 -14.35 -3.62
CA LEU A 114 -11.41 -13.30 -4.64
C LEU A 114 -10.48 -12.18 -4.18
N LEU A 115 -9.61 -11.76 -5.10
CA LEU A 115 -8.69 -10.65 -4.90
C LEU A 115 -9.11 -9.48 -5.79
N ASN A 116 -9.11 -8.29 -5.21
CA ASN A 116 -9.31 -7.03 -5.92
C ASN A 116 -8.19 -6.05 -5.59
N TRP A 117 -7.89 -5.16 -6.54
CA TRP A 117 -6.94 -4.07 -6.39
C TRP A 117 -7.58 -2.91 -5.65
N ILE A 118 -6.85 -2.29 -4.74
CA ILE A 118 -7.19 -1.01 -4.15
C ILE A 118 -6.52 0.08 -5.01
N TYR A 119 -7.30 1.10 -5.40
CA TYR A 119 -6.86 2.15 -6.30
C TYR A 119 -7.54 3.48 -5.98
N VAL A 120 -6.96 4.59 -6.44
CA VAL A 120 -7.55 5.92 -6.35
C VAL A 120 -8.28 6.22 -7.65
N ASP A 121 -9.59 6.45 -7.56
CA ASP A 121 -10.43 6.84 -8.69
C ASP A 121 -10.04 8.23 -9.20
N LYS A 122 -9.59 8.33 -10.45
CA LYS A 122 -9.14 9.59 -11.08
C LYS A 122 -10.20 10.70 -11.16
N ASP A 123 -11.49 10.34 -11.14
CA ASP A 123 -12.59 11.28 -11.35
C ASP A 123 -13.18 11.78 -10.03
N THR A 124 -13.04 11.00 -8.94
CA THR A 124 -13.61 11.34 -7.62
C THR A 124 -12.60 11.46 -6.49
N MET A 125 -11.37 11.02 -6.69
CA MET A 125 -10.35 10.84 -5.64
C MET A 125 -10.77 9.88 -4.51
N GLU A 126 -11.85 9.12 -4.69
CA GLU A 126 -12.25 8.06 -3.76
C GLU A 126 -11.26 6.90 -3.86
N ILE A 127 -10.92 6.32 -2.73
CA ILE A 127 -10.21 5.04 -2.72
C ILE A 127 -11.26 3.94 -2.86
N LYS A 128 -11.10 3.17 -3.93
CA LYS A 128 -12.01 2.11 -4.36
C LYS A 128 -11.27 0.78 -4.44
N TYR A 129 -12.04 -0.28 -4.59
CA TYR A 129 -11.50 -1.60 -4.86
C TYR A 129 -12.22 -2.27 -6.04
N GLY A 130 -11.50 -3.10 -6.79
CA GLY A 130 -12.08 -3.77 -7.96
C GLY A 130 -11.09 -4.65 -8.72
N ASN A 131 -11.58 -5.36 -9.74
CA ASN A 131 -10.73 -6.19 -10.58
C ASN A 131 -9.81 -5.33 -11.49
N LYS A 132 -8.97 -5.96 -12.30
CA LYS A 132 -8.07 -5.25 -13.23
C LYS A 132 -8.84 -4.32 -14.17
N SER A 133 -9.92 -4.79 -14.79
CA SER A 133 -10.69 -3.99 -15.75
C SER A 133 -11.31 -2.75 -15.11
N ALA A 134 -11.73 -2.83 -13.86
CA ALA A 134 -12.27 -1.70 -13.11
C ALA A 134 -11.18 -0.72 -12.65
N SER A 135 -9.95 -1.17 -12.42
CA SER A 135 -8.87 -0.35 -11.83
C SER A 135 -7.91 0.25 -12.85
N ILE A 136 -7.73 -0.37 -14.02
CA ILE A 136 -6.63 -0.05 -14.95
C ILE A 136 -6.65 1.39 -15.45
N GLU A 137 -7.81 2.01 -15.61
CA GLU A 137 -7.90 3.39 -16.10
C GLU A 137 -7.72 4.45 -15.01
N HIS A 138 -7.49 4.05 -13.76
CA HIS A 138 -7.34 4.91 -12.60
C HIS A 138 -5.90 4.90 -12.06
N HIS A 139 -5.67 5.55 -10.92
CA HIS A 139 -4.34 5.57 -10.30
C HIS A 139 -4.19 4.33 -9.40
N VAL A 140 -3.36 3.39 -9.85
CA VAL A 140 -3.21 2.06 -9.23
C VAL A 140 -1.96 1.92 -8.36
N GLY A 141 -1.16 2.98 -8.24
CA GLY A 141 0.09 2.99 -7.49
C GLY A 141 1.10 3.99 -8.08
N PRO A 142 2.37 3.92 -7.63
CA PRO A 142 2.90 2.85 -6.79
C PRO A 142 2.37 2.91 -5.36
N TRP A 143 1.92 1.76 -4.84
CA TRP A 143 1.70 1.55 -3.41
C TRP A 143 2.98 1.02 -2.79
N ASP A 144 3.36 1.56 -1.64
CA ASP A 144 4.49 1.03 -0.86
C ASP A 144 4.26 1.28 0.64
N TRP A 145 5.33 1.19 1.42
CA TRP A 145 5.35 1.54 2.82
C TRP A 145 6.39 2.63 3.14
N THR A 146 6.26 3.27 4.30
CA THR A 146 7.23 4.21 4.88
C THR A 146 8.52 3.50 5.30
N GLU A 147 9.62 4.19 5.54
CA GLU A 147 10.93 3.56 5.80
C GLU A 147 10.96 2.58 7.00
N ASP A 148 10.09 2.79 8.00
CA ASP A 148 9.88 1.92 9.17
C ASP A 148 8.96 0.72 8.88
N GLU A 149 8.41 0.63 7.67
CA GLU A 149 7.49 -0.40 7.18
C GLU A 149 6.11 -0.42 7.86
N GLU A 150 5.78 0.63 8.61
CA GLU A 150 4.51 0.76 9.35
C GLU A 150 3.44 1.48 8.53
N GLY A 151 3.74 2.67 8.00
CA GLY A 151 2.82 3.47 7.21
C GLY A 151 2.69 2.99 5.77
N ILE A 152 1.50 3.17 5.17
CA ILE A 152 1.24 2.90 3.75
C ILE A 152 1.42 4.20 2.97
N THR A 153 2.09 4.13 1.83
CA THR A 153 2.23 5.26 0.92
C THR A 153 1.56 4.98 -0.42
N PHE A 154 1.09 6.05 -1.05
CA PHE A 154 0.67 6.05 -2.45
C PHE A 154 1.46 7.13 -3.17
N ASP A 155 2.11 6.77 -4.29
CA ASP A 155 3.00 7.68 -5.03
C ASP A 155 3.99 8.41 -4.11
N GLU A 156 4.65 7.63 -3.23
CA GLU A 156 5.66 8.10 -2.28
C GLU A 156 5.15 9.06 -1.18
N THR A 157 3.83 9.29 -1.06
CA THR A 157 3.26 10.21 -0.06
C THR A 157 2.09 9.63 0.72
N GLU A 158 1.79 10.24 1.87
CA GLU A 158 0.69 9.90 2.78
C GLU A 158 -0.42 10.97 2.73
N ALA A 159 -1.04 11.17 1.56
CA ALA A 159 -2.10 12.17 1.36
C ALA A 159 -3.52 11.59 1.58
N PHE A 160 -3.70 10.70 2.56
CA PHE A 160 -5.00 10.07 2.81
C PHE A 160 -5.95 10.97 3.58
N VAL A 161 -7.22 10.94 3.18
CA VAL A 161 -8.27 11.75 3.80
C VAL A 161 -9.49 10.90 4.11
N ALA A 162 -9.88 10.87 5.38
CA ALA A 162 -11.17 10.34 5.80
C ALA A 162 -12.25 11.39 5.57
N VAL A 163 -13.29 11.08 4.79
CA VAL A 163 -14.40 11.99 4.50
C VAL A 163 -15.71 11.38 4.97
N GLU A 164 -16.47 12.13 5.77
CA GLU A 164 -17.74 11.65 6.31
C GLU A 164 -18.85 11.70 5.26
N ASP A 165 -19.53 10.58 5.05
CA ASP A 165 -20.80 10.52 4.34
C ASP A 165 -21.90 11.24 5.14
N PRO A 166 -22.53 12.29 4.59
CA PRO A 166 -23.52 13.07 5.33
C PRO A 166 -24.81 12.31 5.64
N SER A 167 -25.13 11.26 4.86
CA SER A 167 -26.35 10.47 4.99
C SER A 167 -26.20 9.33 5.99
N THR A 168 -25.08 8.62 5.96
CA THR A 168 -24.84 7.44 6.82
C THR A 168 -24.00 7.76 8.05
N ARG A 169 -23.33 8.92 8.07
CA ARG A 169 -22.36 9.32 9.12
C ARG A 169 -21.15 8.37 9.20
N GLN A 170 -20.95 7.54 8.19
CA GLN A 170 -19.79 6.66 8.06
C GLN A 170 -18.66 7.39 7.34
N TRP A 171 -17.43 6.92 7.53
CA TRP A 171 -16.25 7.54 6.96
C TRP A 171 -15.74 6.72 5.78
N GLN A 172 -15.54 7.39 4.65
CA GLN A 172 -14.98 6.82 3.43
C GLN A 172 -13.58 7.38 3.19
N LEU A 173 -12.71 6.56 2.61
CA LEU A 173 -11.34 6.93 2.29
C LEU A 173 -11.25 7.64 0.92
N TYR A 174 -10.46 8.71 0.90
CA TYR A 174 -10.10 9.48 -0.29
C TYR A 174 -8.57 9.73 -0.28
N TYR A 175 -8.04 10.17 -1.41
CA TYR A 175 -6.64 10.54 -1.56
C TYR A 175 -6.47 11.92 -2.18
N ASP A 176 -5.75 12.83 -1.51
CA ASP A 176 -5.59 14.22 -1.92
C ASP A 176 -4.41 14.42 -2.88
N MET A 177 -4.61 14.00 -4.13
CA MET A 177 -3.56 14.07 -5.18
C MET A 177 -3.02 15.48 -5.43
N ASP A 178 -3.89 16.49 -5.35
CA ASP A 178 -3.54 17.89 -5.63
C ASP A 178 -3.00 18.62 -4.37
N ASN A 179 -2.99 17.96 -3.20
CA ASN A 179 -2.67 18.55 -1.90
C ASN A 179 -3.45 19.86 -1.63
N ASP A 180 -4.72 19.89 -2.05
CA ASP A 180 -5.61 21.05 -1.95
C ASP A 180 -6.76 20.82 -0.94
N GLY A 181 -6.66 19.71 -0.20
CA GLY A 181 -7.69 19.20 0.68
C GLY A 181 -8.89 18.67 -0.07
N LEU A 182 -8.76 18.07 -1.26
CA LEU A 182 -9.87 17.60 -2.09
C LEU A 182 -10.88 18.69 -2.45
N SER A 183 -10.42 19.94 -2.67
CA SER A 183 -11.30 21.11 -2.80
C SER A 183 -12.26 21.01 -3.99
N ARG A 184 -11.86 20.29 -5.03
CA ARG A 184 -12.62 20.04 -6.26
C ARG A 184 -13.61 18.89 -6.15
N PHE A 185 -13.32 17.90 -5.31
CA PHE A 185 -14.04 16.63 -5.25
C PHE A 185 -15.00 16.54 -4.06
N VAL A 186 -14.68 17.23 -2.96
CA VAL A 186 -15.45 17.19 -1.72
C VAL A 186 -16.09 18.55 -1.45
N PRO A 187 -17.44 18.65 -1.46
CA PRO A 187 -18.14 19.90 -1.20
C PRO A 187 -17.73 20.58 0.11
N LYS A 188 -17.68 21.91 0.09
CA LYS A 188 -17.43 22.72 1.29
C LYS A 188 -18.46 22.38 2.37
N GLY A 189 -17.98 22.07 3.58
CA GLY A 189 -18.83 21.72 4.73
C GLY A 189 -18.93 20.22 5.01
N ARG A 190 -18.53 19.33 4.10
CA ARG A 190 -18.30 17.92 4.46
C ARG A 190 -17.16 17.81 5.46
N ARG A 191 -17.35 17.00 6.50
CA ARG A 191 -16.30 16.75 7.48
C ARG A 191 -15.24 15.84 6.87
N LYS A 192 -13.98 16.23 7.04
CA LYS A 192 -12.83 15.48 6.57
C LYS A 192 -11.64 15.66 7.50
N PHE A 193 -10.82 14.64 7.58
CA PHE A 193 -9.58 14.61 8.37
C PHE A 193 -8.47 14.00 7.53
N GLN A 194 -7.30 14.64 7.53
CA GLN A 194 -6.09 14.00 7.05
C GLN A 194 -5.71 12.89 8.04
N ILE A 195 -5.33 11.75 7.50
CA ILE A 195 -5.00 10.55 8.26
C ILE A 195 -3.77 9.88 7.62
N SER A 196 -3.09 9.07 8.42
CA SER A 196 -2.15 8.06 7.93
C SER A 196 -2.82 6.70 7.97
N LEU A 197 -2.31 5.78 7.16
CA LEU A 197 -2.74 4.39 7.15
C LEU A 197 -1.58 3.53 7.61
N GLU A 198 -1.82 2.68 8.59
CA GLU A 198 -0.80 1.80 9.18
C GLU A 198 -1.09 0.34 8.87
N ARG A 199 -0.03 -0.43 8.74
CA ARG A 199 -0.05 -1.87 8.48
C ARG A 199 -0.01 -2.64 9.79
N THR A 200 -1.05 -3.43 10.03
CA THR A 200 -1.07 -4.41 11.11
C THR A 200 -0.89 -5.81 10.53
N LEU A 201 0.33 -6.36 10.61
CA LEU A 201 0.66 -7.68 10.06
C LEU A 201 -0.26 -8.78 10.62
N ILE A 202 -0.73 -9.68 9.76
CA ILE A 202 -1.56 -10.83 10.16
C ILE A 202 -0.63 -12.01 10.48
N PRO A 203 -0.57 -12.48 11.75
CA PRO A 203 0.29 -13.61 12.11
C PRO A 203 -0.09 -14.89 11.36
N GLY A 204 0.90 -15.60 10.80
CA GLY A 204 0.70 -16.90 10.17
C GLY A 204 0.09 -16.87 8.76
N ALA A 205 -0.19 -15.68 8.21
CA ALA A 205 -0.58 -15.50 6.82
C ALA A 205 0.65 -15.47 5.89
N GLU A 206 1.47 -16.52 5.92
CA GLU A 206 2.47 -16.72 4.87
C GLU A 206 1.75 -17.15 3.58
N GLY A 207 2.07 -16.47 2.47
CA GLY A 207 1.49 -16.71 1.14
C GLY A 207 1.44 -18.21 0.82
N GLY A 208 0.29 -18.63 0.28
CA GLY A 208 -0.07 -20.03 0.08
C GLY A 208 1.08 -20.90 -0.43
N LYS A 209 1.21 -22.08 0.19
CA LYS A 209 2.03 -23.18 -0.32
C LYS A 209 1.63 -23.60 -1.74
#